data_AF-A0A0E0C6B6-F1
#
_entry.id   AF-A0A0E0C6B6-F1
#
_cell.length_a   1.000
_cell.length_b   1.000
_cell.length_c   1.000
_cell.angle_alpha   90.00
_cell.angle_beta   90.00
_cell.angle_gamma   90.00
#
_symmetry.space_group_name_H-M   'P 1'
#
loop_
_entity.id
_entity.type
_entity.pdbx_description
1 polymer ?
#
loop_
_entity_poly.entity_id
_entity_poly.type
_entity_poly.pdbx_seq_one_letter_code
_entity_poly.pdbx_strand_id
1 'polypeptide(L)'
;MIFSFKGNTFWVDLSQGFMCCDTNVLFSGDTVDFRYLGFPAKYMLHDIIKSLKLGPMEMYRTMGVSGGSIKFVSINTPATDAAAGKPPGRPCHDATALANTTVAVWTLDQGGLCWKKDVEFRLGNLWSQRDYKQSGLPRMVPVWPFLRPHAHGTLYFLVPKPMTGPSDPQMYHICGLDMCTKKIQLSQYSVRSNILRPAAFPTNAFQHLDESPLATS
;
A
#
# COMPACT_ATOMS: atom_id res chain seq x y z
N MET A 1 -6.13 -10.17 5.64
CA MET A 1 -7.07 -9.04 5.84
C MET A 1 -8.49 -9.51 5.55
N ILE A 2 -9.51 -8.91 6.19
CA ILE A 2 -10.94 -9.21 5.93
C ILE A 2 -11.72 -7.90 5.78
N PHE A 3 -12.61 -7.79 4.79
CA PHE A 3 -13.56 -6.67 4.66
C PHE A 3 -14.82 -7.09 3.89
N SER A 4 -15.89 -6.31 4.02
CA SER A 4 -17.13 -6.53 3.26
C SER A 4 -17.41 -5.36 2.31
N PHE A 5 -17.96 -5.67 1.14
CA PHE A 5 -18.33 -4.66 0.14
C PHE A 5 -19.43 -5.18 -0.78
N LYS A 6 -20.49 -4.38 -0.97
CA LYS A 6 -21.67 -4.73 -1.80
C LYS A 6 -22.19 -6.15 -1.53
N GLY A 7 -22.45 -6.46 -0.25
CA GLY A 7 -23.02 -7.74 0.18
C GLY A 7 -22.10 -8.95 0.04
N ASN A 8 -20.79 -8.76 -0.21
CA ASN A 8 -19.82 -9.85 -0.25
C ASN A 8 -18.76 -9.65 0.85
N THR A 9 -18.32 -10.76 1.46
CA THR A 9 -17.21 -10.79 2.42
C THR A 9 -15.95 -11.28 1.70
N PHE A 10 -14.83 -10.61 1.92
CA PHE A 10 -13.55 -10.88 1.28
C PHE A 10 -12.50 -11.25 2.33
N TRP A 11 -11.81 -12.38 2.12
CA TRP A 11 -10.62 -12.80 2.84
C TRP A 11 -9.42 -12.67 1.91
N VAL A 12 -8.48 -11.81 2.27
CA VAL A 12 -7.35 -11.45 1.42
C VAL A 12 -6.05 -12.00 2.01
N ASP A 13 -5.34 -12.75 1.18
CA ASP A 13 -3.93 -13.07 1.33
C ASP A 13 -3.14 -12.21 0.34
N LEU A 14 -2.40 -11.21 0.84
CA LEU A 14 -1.65 -10.26 0.01
C LEU A 14 -0.53 -10.89 -0.84
N SER A 15 -0.18 -12.15 -0.59
CA SER A 15 0.75 -12.92 -1.41
C SER A 15 0.09 -13.66 -2.57
N GLN A 16 -1.19 -14.04 -2.43
CA GLN A 16 -1.85 -14.99 -3.34
C GLN A 16 -3.17 -14.51 -3.96
N GLY A 17 -3.84 -13.50 -3.43
CA GLY A 17 -5.15 -13.07 -3.92
C GLY A 17 -6.19 -13.04 -2.82
N PHE A 18 -7.44 -13.33 -3.17
CA PHE A 18 -8.53 -13.33 -2.21
C PHE A 18 -9.54 -14.43 -2.48
N MET A 19 -10.25 -14.77 -1.42
CA MET A 19 -11.47 -15.57 -1.44
C MET A 19 -12.65 -14.68 -1.05
N CYS A 20 -13.82 -14.85 -1.67
CA CYS A 20 -15.03 -14.14 -1.29
C CYS A 20 -16.29 -14.99 -1.39
N CYS A 21 -17.32 -14.59 -0.66
CA CYS A 21 -18.66 -15.18 -0.70
C CYS A 21 -19.73 -14.11 -0.45
N ASP A 22 -20.99 -14.45 -0.70
CA ASP A 22 -22.14 -13.63 -0.29
C ASP A 22 -22.20 -13.57 1.25
N THR A 23 -22.30 -12.36 1.79
CA THR A 23 -22.33 -12.11 3.24
C THR A 23 -23.63 -12.60 3.88
N ASN A 24 -24.76 -12.55 3.17
CA ASN A 24 -26.05 -12.98 3.72
C ASN A 24 -26.08 -14.52 3.85
N VAL A 25 -25.53 -15.23 2.87
CA VAL A 25 -25.44 -16.71 2.89
C VAL A 25 -24.47 -17.19 3.96
N LEU A 26 -23.39 -16.44 4.21
CA LEU A 26 -22.39 -16.78 5.22
C LEU A 26 -22.99 -16.96 6.63
N PHE A 27 -24.08 -16.26 6.95
CA PHE A 27 -24.74 -16.29 8.25
C PHE A 27 -26.12 -16.94 8.25
N SER A 28 -26.59 -17.47 7.10
CA SER A 28 -27.92 -18.08 7.00
C SER A 28 -27.96 -19.55 7.44
N GLY A 29 -26.80 -20.19 7.60
CA GLY A 29 -26.71 -21.63 7.86
C GLY A 29 -26.81 -22.50 6.59
N ASP A 30 -26.89 -21.87 5.41
CA ASP A 30 -26.89 -22.55 4.12
C ASP A 30 -25.46 -22.92 3.66
N THR A 31 -25.38 -23.65 2.55
CA THR A 31 -24.09 -23.91 1.88
C THR A 31 -23.51 -22.62 1.31
N VAL A 32 -22.26 -22.33 1.64
CA VAL A 32 -21.57 -21.10 1.21
C VAL A 32 -20.66 -21.40 0.03
N ASP A 33 -20.94 -20.80 -1.12
CA ASP A 33 -20.07 -20.86 -2.29
C ASP A 33 -18.95 -19.83 -2.22
N PHE A 34 -17.71 -20.30 -2.15
CA PHE A 34 -16.52 -19.46 -2.16
C PHE A 34 -15.97 -19.29 -3.57
N ARG A 35 -15.63 -18.05 -3.92
CA ARG A 35 -14.96 -17.70 -5.17
C ARG A 35 -13.55 -17.24 -4.86
N TYR A 36 -12.57 -17.76 -5.58
CA TYR A 36 -11.18 -17.34 -5.46
C TYR A 36 -10.75 -16.57 -6.71
N LEU A 37 -9.98 -15.51 -6.51
CA LEU A 37 -9.30 -14.79 -7.58
C LEU A 37 -7.88 -14.43 -7.15
N GLY A 38 -6.91 -14.89 -7.96
CA GLY A 38 -5.52 -14.50 -7.82
C GLY A 38 -5.28 -13.04 -8.25
N PHE A 39 -4.33 -12.38 -7.62
CA PHE A 39 -3.74 -11.13 -8.12
C PHE A 39 -3.10 -11.28 -9.52
N PRO A 40 -2.87 -10.16 -10.24
CA PRO A 40 -2.32 -10.21 -11.59
C PRO A 40 -0.97 -10.96 -11.66
N ALA A 41 -0.85 -11.92 -12.60
CA ALA A 41 0.26 -12.87 -12.71
C ALA A 41 1.66 -12.24 -12.74
N LYS A 42 1.79 -11.04 -13.32
CA LYS A 42 3.06 -10.28 -13.35
C LYS A 42 3.60 -9.89 -11.95
N TYR A 43 2.80 -10.13 -10.90
CA TYR A 43 3.17 -9.92 -9.49
C TYR A 43 3.00 -11.18 -8.63
N MET A 44 2.68 -12.33 -9.23
CA MET A 44 2.39 -13.57 -8.49
C MET A 44 3.60 -14.49 -8.32
N LEU A 45 4.71 -14.25 -9.03
CA LEU A 45 5.72 -15.29 -9.23
C LEU A 45 7.13 -14.98 -8.71
N HIS A 46 7.36 -13.93 -7.92
CA HIS A 46 8.70 -13.62 -7.40
C HIS A 46 8.76 -13.24 -5.90
N ASP A 47 7.65 -13.34 -5.16
CA ASP A 47 7.63 -12.99 -3.73
C ASP A 47 8.09 -14.12 -2.80
N ILE A 48 8.09 -15.38 -3.27
CA ILE A 48 8.51 -16.55 -2.47
C ILE A 48 10.01 -16.48 -2.12
N ILE A 49 10.83 -15.85 -2.97
CA ILE A 49 12.26 -15.62 -2.69
C ILE A 49 12.47 -14.35 -1.84
N LYS A 50 11.48 -13.44 -1.82
CA LYS A 50 11.53 -12.21 -1.04
C LYS A 50 11.01 -12.39 0.39
N SER A 51 10.13 -13.36 0.67
CA SER A 51 9.51 -13.53 2.01
C SER A 51 10.49 -13.91 3.13
N LEU A 52 11.64 -14.52 2.81
CA LEU A 52 12.67 -14.81 3.83
C LEU A 52 13.52 -13.58 4.22
N LYS A 53 13.45 -12.45 3.48
CA LYS A 53 14.30 -11.26 3.69
C LYS A 53 13.58 -9.91 3.67
N LEU A 54 12.44 -9.79 2.97
CA LEU A 54 11.56 -8.62 3.01
C LEU A 54 10.61 -8.77 4.21
N GLY A 55 10.31 -7.66 4.88
CA GLY A 55 9.30 -7.62 5.93
C GLY A 55 7.89 -8.04 5.44
N PRO A 56 6.87 -7.95 6.32
CA PRO A 56 5.51 -8.43 6.04
C PRO A 56 4.94 -7.88 4.72
N MET A 57 4.08 -8.66 4.03
CA MET A 57 3.55 -8.31 2.70
C MET A 57 2.78 -6.98 2.70
N GLU A 58 2.16 -6.65 3.82
CA GLU A 58 1.47 -5.39 4.09
C GLU A 58 2.40 -4.17 3.94
N MET A 59 3.72 -4.32 4.07
CA MET A 59 4.68 -3.25 3.77
C MET A 59 4.64 -2.84 2.31
N TYR A 60 4.25 -3.72 1.40
CA TYR A 60 4.37 -3.51 -0.05
C TYR A 60 3.04 -3.63 -0.78
N ARG A 61 2.02 -4.18 -0.12
CA ARG A 61 0.74 -4.48 -0.75
C ARG A 61 -0.41 -4.11 0.15
N THR A 62 -1.51 -3.73 -0.47
CA THR A 62 -2.79 -3.57 0.22
C THR A 62 -3.93 -3.86 -0.75
N MET A 63 -5.07 -4.23 -0.20
CA MET A 63 -6.32 -4.37 -0.94
C MET A 63 -7.42 -3.73 -0.11
N GLY A 64 -8.39 -3.09 -0.74
CA GLY A 64 -9.48 -2.47 0.01
C GLY A 64 -10.39 -1.64 -0.86
N VAL A 65 -11.42 -1.07 -0.23
CA VAL A 65 -12.38 -0.22 -0.92
C VAL A 65 -11.84 1.21 -0.96
N SER A 66 -11.84 1.81 -2.15
CA SER A 66 -11.62 3.24 -2.36
C SER A 66 -12.50 3.73 -3.50
N GLY A 67 -13.23 4.82 -3.25
CA GLY A 67 -14.10 5.44 -4.25
C GLY A 67 -15.15 4.50 -4.83
N GLY A 68 -15.74 3.64 -4.00
CA GLY A 68 -16.80 2.71 -4.41
C GLY A 68 -16.32 1.54 -5.28
N SER A 69 -15.02 1.25 -5.29
CA SER A 69 -14.44 0.09 -5.99
C SER A 69 -13.41 -0.61 -5.10
N ILE A 70 -13.24 -1.91 -5.31
CA ILE A 70 -12.15 -2.66 -4.69
C ILE A 70 -10.87 -2.42 -5.49
N LYS A 71 -9.82 -1.97 -4.80
CA LYS A 71 -8.51 -1.75 -5.37
C LYS A 71 -7.50 -2.72 -4.77
N PHE A 72 -6.54 -3.16 -5.58
CA PHE A 72 -5.31 -3.80 -5.14
C PHE A 72 -4.14 -2.88 -5.48
N VAL A 73 -3.17 -2.76 -4.58
CA VAL A 73 -1.99 -1.91 -4.73
C VAL A 73 -0.75 -2.76 -4.47
N SER A 74 0.27 -2.61 -5.30
CA SER A 74 1.53 -3.30 -5.13
C SER A 74 2.73 -2.41 -5.45
N ILE A 75 3.69 -2.39 -4.52
CA ILE A 75 5.00 -1.75 -4.65
C ILE A 75 6.00 -2.85 -5.02
N ASN A 76 6.63 -2.72 -6.19
CA ASN A 76 7.48 -3.75 -6.77
C ASN A 76 8.89 -3.21 -6.97
N THR A 77 9.81 -3.70 -6.14
CA THR A 77 11.24 -3.39 -6.21
C THR A 77 11.96 -4.35 -7.16
N PRO A 78 12.91 -3.87 -7.98
CA PRO A 78 13.80 -4.74 -8.75
C PRO A 78 14.54 -5.73 -7.85
N ALA A 79 14.81 -6.94 -8.36
CA ALA A 79 15.31 -8.07 -7.57
C ALA A 79 16.69 -7.84 -6.89
N THR A 80 17.48 -6.88 -7.35
CA THR A 80 18.86 -6.65 -6.91
C THR A 80 18.99 -6.07 -5.48
N ASP A 81 17.96 -5.40 -4.94
CA ASP A 81 18.01 -4.80 -3.60
C ASP A 81 17.37 -5.66 -2.49
N ALA A 82 16.55 -6.65 -2.86
CA ALA A 82 15.93 -7.58 -1.91
C ALA A 82 16.96 -8.53 -1.27
N ALA A 83 18.09 -8.77 -1.93
CA ALA A 83 19.15 -9.65 -1.46
C ALA A 83 19.94 -9.08 -0.26
N ALA A 84 19.91 -7.75 -0.06
CA ALA A 84 20.79 -7.05 0.88
C ALA A 84 20.31 -7.03 2.33
N GLY A 85 19.09 -7.51 2.65
CA GLY A 85 18.61 -7.64 4.04
C GLY A 85 18.69 -6.36 4.88
N LYS A 86 18.78 -5.18 4.25
CA LYS A 86 18.94 -3.92 4.98
C LYS A 86 17.58 -3.49 5.54
N PRO A 87 17.53 -3.07 6.82
CA PRO A 87 16.30 -2.53 7.39
C PRO A 87 15.82 -1.30 6.58
N PRO A 88 14.50 -1.09 6.47
CA PRO A 88 13.95 0.13 5.90
C PRO A 88 14.52 1.34 6.67
N GLY A 89 14.98 2.37 5.97
CA GLY A 89 15.54 3.57 6.61
C GLY A 89 17.01 3.88 6.29
N ARG A 90 17.78 2.91 5.75
CA ARG A 90 19.11 3.23 5.20
C ARG A 90 19.01 3.65 3.73
N PRO A 91 19.64 4.76 3.32
CA PRO A 91 19.83 5.06 1.91
C PRO A 91 20.49 3.87 1.20
N CYS A 92 19.88 3.36 0.12
CA CYS A 92 20.59 2.44 -0.75
C CYS A 92 21.68 3.22 -1.48
N HIS A 93 22.86 2.63 -1.66
CA HIS A 93 23.96 3.27 -2.40
C HIS A 93 23.65 3.39 -3.91
N ASP A 94 22.65 2.66 -4.43
CA ASP A 94 22.21 2.77 -5.81
C ASP A 94 20.81 3.39 -5.89
N ALA A 95 20.78 4.73 -5.97
CA ALA A 95 19.56 5.49 -6.19
C ALA A 95 18.84 5.12 -7.51
N THR A 96 19.58 4.53 -8.47
CA THR A 96 19.09 4.16 -9.80
C THR A 96 18.23 2.90 -9.75
N ALA A 97 18.62 1.90 -8.96
CA ALA A 97 17.84 0.68 -8.75
C ALA A 97 16.51 0.99 -8.06
N LEU A 98 16.52 1.82 -7.01
CA LEU A 98 15.31 2.22 -6.30
C LEU A 98 14.37 3.06 -7.18
N ALA A 99 14.90 3.89 -8.07
CA ALA A 99 14.12 4.68 -9.01
C ALA A 99 13.30 3.81 -9.99
N ASN A 100 13.75 2.57 -10.25
CA ASN A 100 13.03 1.60 -11.08
C ASN A 100 11.92 0.85 -10.34
N THR A 101 11.77 1.07 -9.03
CA THR A 101 10.62 0.54 -8.26
C THR A 101 9.32 1.06 -8.87
N THR A 102 8.38 0.15 -9.13
CA THR A 102 7.07 0.49 -9.68
C THR A 102 6.00 0.35 -8.63
N VAL A 103 5.11 1.34 -8.55
CA VAL A 103 3.84 1.24 -7.83
C VAL A 103 2.76 1.03 -8.88
N ALA A 104 1.93 0.03 -8.67
CA ALA A 104 0.80 -0.23 -9.55
C ALA A 104 -0.48 -0.51 -8.77
N VAL A 105 -1.59 -0.09 -9.36
CA VAL A 105 -2.94 -0.15 -8.79
C VAL A 105 -3.86 -0.83 -9.79
N TRP A 106 -4.70 -1.73 -9.29
CA TRP A 106 -5.73 -2.44 -10.05
C TRP A 106 -7.09 -2.25 -9.42
N THR A 107 -8.11 -2.15 -10.24
CA THR A 107 -9.51 -2.30 -9.84
C THR A 107 -9.98 -3.72 -10.07
N LEU A 108 -10.70 -4.28 -9.10
CA LEU A 108 -11.46 -5.50 -9.30
C LEU A 108 -12.73 -5.18 -10.09
N ASP A 109 -12.86 -5.75 -11.27
CA ASP A 109 -14.14 -5.86 -11.95
C ASP A 109 -14.95 -6.99 -11.30
N GLN A 110 -15.96 -6.63 -10.53
CA GLN A 110 -16.79 -7.59 -9.80
C GLN A 110 -17.71 -8.39 -10.72
N GLY A 111 -18.11 -7.84 -11.86
CA GLY A 111 -18.99 -8.52 -12.81
C GLY A 111 -18.27 -9.63 -13.58
N GLY A 112 -16.96 -9.46 -13.80
CA GLY A 112 -16.11 -10.44 -14.49
C GLY A 112 -15.13 -11.19 -13.60
N LEU A 113 -15.08 -10.88 -12.29
CA LEU A 113 -14.05 -11.34 -11.35
C LEU A 113 -12.65 -11.29 -11.96
N CYS A 114 -12.25 -10.12 -12.44
CA CYS A 114 -10.95 -9.93 -13.06
C CYS A 114 -10.31 -8.61 -12.65
N TRP A 115 -8.99 -8.55 -12.72
CA TRP A 115 -8.24 -7.35 -12.38
C TRP A 115 -8.02 -6.46 -13.61
N LYS A 116 -8.44 -5.21 -13.51
CA LYS A 116 -8.14 -4.15 -14.49
C LYS A 116 -7.08 -3.23 -13.92
N LYS A 117 -6.00 -2.99 -14.67
CA LYS A 117 -4.94 -2.07 -14.23
C LYS A 117 -5.43 -0.63 -14.38
N ASP A 118 -5.43 0.11 -13.29
CA ASP A 118 -5.77 1.53 -13.30
C ASP A 118 -4.54 2.36 -13.65
N VAL A 119 -3.49 2.20 -12.85
CA VAL A 119 -2.31 3.06 -12.93
C VAL A 119 -1.05 2.28 -12.58
N GLU A 120 0.05 2.66 -13.24
CA GLU A 120 1.40 2.18 -12.94
C GLU A 120 2.37 3.34 -13.15
N PHE A 121 3.28 3.52 -12.20
CA PHE A 121 4.33 4.55 -12.27
C PHE A 121 5.61 4.09 -11.57
N ARG A 122 6.74 4.61 -12.02
CA ARG A 122 8.06 4.41 -11.39
C ARG A 122 8.31 5.49 -10.34
N LEU A 123 8.99 5.14 -9.25
CA LEU A 123 9.38 6.10 -8.23
C LEU A 123 10.32 7.19 -8.79
N GLY A 124 11.22 6.84 -9.71
CA GLY A 124 12.08 7.83 -10.38
C GLY A 124 11.29 8.93 -11.08
N ASN A 125 10.18 8.58 -11.74
CA ASN A 125 9.31 9.55 -12.38
C ASN A 125 8.64 10.45 -11.34
N LEU A 126 8.14 9.88 -10.24
CA LEU A 126 7.55 10.64 -9.14
C LEU A 126 8.57 11.61 -8.51
N TRP A 127 9.78 11.14 -8.21
CA TRP A 127 10.86 11.94 -7.62
C TRP A 127 11.38 13.05 -8.54
N SER A 128 11.19 12.90 -9.86
CA SER A 128 11.59 13.90 -10.84
C SER A 128 10.63 15.09 -10.93
N GLN A 129 9.39 14.92 -10.46
CA GLN A 129 8.35 15.96 -10.50
C GLN A 129 8.74 17.18 -9.68
N ARG A 130 8.34 18.37 -10.16
CA ARG A 130 8.57 19.65 -9.46
C ARG A 130 7.95 19.62 -8.07
N ASP A 131 6.69 19.19 -7.98
CA ASP A 131 5.91 19.15 -6.74
C ASP A 131 6.59 18.24 -5.69
N TYR A 132 7.13 17.09 -6.11
CA TYR A 132 7.90 16.20 -5.23
C TYR A 132 9.19 16.85 -4.72
N LYS A 133 9.94 17.52 -5.62
CA LYS A 133 11.19 18.21 -5.23
C LYS A 133 10.93 19.35 -4.25
N GLN A 134 9.78 20.03 -4.38
CA GLN A 134 9.37 21.11 -3.49
C GLN A 134 8.77 20.62 -2.17
N SER A 135 8.28 19.38 -2.09
CA SER A 135 7.65 18.86 -0.87
C SER A 135 8.64 18.49 0.25
N GLY A 136 9.95 18.47 -0.04
CA GLY A 136 10.99 18.08 0.92
C GLY A 136 10.97 16.60 1.30
N LEU A 137 10.22 15.75 0.58
CA LEU A 137 10.15 14.32 0.87
C LEU A 137 11.45 13.62 0.44
N PRO A 138 11.94 12.65 1.24
CA PRO A 138 13.15 11.92 0.91
C PRO A 138 12.89 10.92 -0.22
N ARG A 139 13.87 10.74 -1.11
CA ARG A 139 13.82 9.77 -2.22
C ARG A 139 14.05 8.34 -1.71
N MET A 140 13.05 7.80 -1.02
CA MET A 140 13.07 6.47 -0.43
C MET A 140 11.88 5.66 -0.94
N VAL A 141 12.04 4.33 -0.97
CA VAL A 141 10.94 3.42 -1.30
C VAL A 141 9.84 3.58 -0.26
N PRO A 142 8.61 3.94 -0.66
CA PRO A 142 7.51 4.01 0.28
C PRO A 142 7.10 2.60 0.71
N VAL A 143 6.53 2.53 1.92
CA VAL A 143 6.04 1.29 2.53
C VAL A 143 4.63 1.51 3.08
N TRP A 144 3.97 0.43 3.44
CA TRP A 144 2.63 0.41 4.03
C TRP A 144 1.63 1.19 3.17
N PRO A 145 1.41 0.79 1.91
CA PRO A 145 0.37 1.43 1.11
C PRO A 145 -0.99 1.21 1.78
N PHE A 146 -1.83 2.23 1.79
CA PHE A 146 -3.19 2.12 2.31
C PHE A 146 -4.18 2.97 1.52
N LEU A 147 -5.43 2.54 1.59
CA LEU A 147 -6.56 3.12 0.88
C LEU A 147 -7.56 3.63 1.91
N ARG A 148 -8.17 4.79 1.65
CA ARG A 148 -9.29 5.28 2.46
C ARG A 148 -10.60 5.07 1.68
N PRO A 149 -11.65 4.52 2.31
CA PRO A 149 -12.95 4.33 1.63
C PRO A 149 -13.53 5.62 1.04
N HIS A 150 -13.43 6.72 1.79
CA HIS A 150 -14.00 8.02 1.45
C HIS A 150 -13.05 8.95 0.66
N ALA A 151 -11.75 8.64 0.59
CA ALA A 151 -10.82 9.42 -0.21
C ALA A 151 -10.80 8.87 -1.64
N HIS A 152 -11.60 9.50 -2.50
CA HIS A 152 -11.71 9.11 -3.90
C HIS A 152 -10.39 9.39 -4.63
N GLY A 153 -9.79 8.35 -5.21
CA GLY A 153 -8.66 8.52 -6.12
C GLY A 153 -7.31 8.78 -5.46
N THR A 154 -7.21 8.79 -4.12
CA THR A 154 -5.93 9.00 -3.42
C THR A 154 -5.37 7.70 -2.85
N LEU A 155 -4.16 7.36 -3.26
CA LEU A 155 -3.33 6.31 -2.64
C LEU A 155 -2.45 6.94 -1.56
N TYR A 156 -2.43 6.36 -0.38
CA TYR A 156 -1.51 6.78 0.68
C TYR A 156 -0.40 5.77 0.88
N PHE A 157 0.76 6.26 1.30
CA PHE A 157 1.87 5.44 1.73
C PHE A 157 2.74 6.18 2.75
N LEU A 158 3.57 5.41 3.46
CA LEU A 158 4.55 5.92 4.40
C LEU A 158 5.92 6.02 3.74
N VAL A 159 6.51 7.21 3.72
CA VAL A 159 7.86 7.45 3.22
C VAL A 159 8.81 7.48 4.42
N PRO A 160 9.78 6.55 4.53
CA PRO A 160 10.74 6.56 5.62
C PRO A 160 11.54 7.87 5.63
N LYS A 161 11.82 8.42 6.81
CA LYS A 161 12.85 9.44 6.98
C LYS A 161 14.23 8.78 7.03
N PRO A 162 15.28 9.44 6.51
CA PRO A 162 16.65 8.98 6.73
C PRO A 162 16.92 8.89 8.24
N MET A 163 17.45 7.76 8.70
CA MET A 163 17.90 7.65 10.08
C MET A 163 19.14 8.52 10.31
N THR A 164 19.10 9.35 11.36
CA THR A 164 20.23 10.21 11.77
C THR A 164 21.20 9.49 12.72
N GLY A 165 20.75 8.44 13.40
CA GLY A 165 21.57 7.60 14.28
C GLY A 165 20.97 6.19 14.46
N PRO A 166 21.77 5.22 14.92
CA PRO A 166 21.34 3.83 15.10
C PRO A 166 20.28 3.64 16.21
N SER A 167 20.18 4.60 17.13
CA SER A 167 19.23 4.58 18.24
C SER A 167 17.99 5.44 17.99
N ASP A 168 17.93 6.16 16.87
CA ASP A 168 16.80 7.03 16.57
C ASP A 168 15.59 6.19 16.14
N PRO A 169 14.38 6.50 16.64
CA PRO A 169 13.18 5.82 16.19
C PRO A 169 12.97 6.07 14.69
N GLN A 170 12.66 5.02 13.93
CA GLN A 170 12.28 5.18 12.53
C GLN A 170 11.02 6.05 12.44
N MET A 171 11.17 7.17 11.73
CA MET A 171 10.11 8.14 11.45
C MET A 171 9.63 7.97 10.02
N TYR A 172 8.36 8.28 9.77
CA TYR A 172 7.77 8.24 8.44
C TYR A 172 7.01 9.53 8.14
N HIS A 173 7.03 9.96 6.89
CA HIS A 173 6.06 10.92 6.37
C HIS A 173 4.86 10.16 5.81
N ILE A 174 3.65 10.65 6.07
CA ILE A 174 2.48 10.23 5.31
C ILE A 174 2.43 11.02 4.02
N CYS A 175 2.31 10.32 2.89
CA CYS A 175 2.20 10.91 1.57
C CYS A 175 0.92 10.43 0.90
N GLY A 176 0.07 11.38 0.50
CA GLY A 176 -1.09 11.12 -0.35
C GLY A 176 -0.74 11.39 -1.82
N LEU A 177 -1.06 10.45 -2.70
CA LEU A 177 -0.84 10.52 -4.13
C LEU A 177 -2.18 10.41 -4.87
N ASP A 178 -2.47 11.38 -5.72
CA ASP A 178 -3.56 11.29 -6.68
C ASP A 178 -3.25 10.21 -7.74
N MET A 179 -4.07 9.17 -7.81
CA MET A 179 -3.87 8.05 -8.72
C MET A 179 -4.12 8.43 -10.19
N CYS A 180 -4.95 9.44 -10.47
CA CYS A 180 -5.26 9.88 -11.83
C CYS A 180 -4.13 10.74 -12.41
N THR A 181 -3.70 11.74 -11.65
CA THR A 181 -2.67 12.70 -12.07
C THR A 181 -1.25 12.22 -11.76
N LYS A 182 -1.11 11.20 -10.89
CA LYS A 182 0.18 10.67 -10.41
C LYS A 182 1.01 11.74 -9.69
N LYS A 183 0.36 12.63 -8.96
CA LYS A 183 0.97 13.75 -8.23
C LYS A 183 0.73 13.63 -6.74
N ILE A 184 1.65 14.18 -5.95
CA ILE A 184 1.48 14.26 -4.49
C ILE A 184 0.47 15.35 -4.16
N GLN A 185 -0.51 15.02 -3.31
CA GLN A 185 -1.56 15.93 -2.84
C GLN A 185 -1.33 16.38 -1.40
N LEU A 186 -0.86 15.48 -0.55
CA LEU A 186 -0.69 15.73 0.88
C LEU A 186 0.70 15.29 1.31
N SER A 187 1.47 16.22 1.86
CA SER A 187 2.67 15.94 2.62
C SER A 187 2.61 16.80 3.87
N GLN A 188 2.88 16.21 5.04
CA GLN A 188 3.39 16.84 6.27
C GLN A 188 2.73 16.35 7.57
N TYR A 189 2.55 15.04 7.73
CA TYR A 189 2.46 14.43 9.07
C TYR A 189 3.60 13.44 9.26
N SER A 190 4.28 13.54 10.40
CA SER A 190 5.36 12.62 10.78
C SER A 190 4.83 11.62 11.81
N VAL A 191 4.93 10.32 11.54
CA VAL A 191 4.48 9.26 12.45
C VAL A 191 5.65 8.40 12.88
N ARG A 192 5.68 7.99 14.15
CA ARG A 192 6.68 7.10 14.73
C ARG A 192 6.34 5.63 14.47
N SER A 193 7.37 4.81 14.22
CA SER A 193 7.21 3.36 13.96
C SER A 193 6.53 2.57 15.09
N ASN A 194 6.63 3.00 16.35
CA ASN A 194 6.03 2.31 17.49
C ASN A 194 4.49 2.45 17.55
N ILE A 195 3.92 3.43 16.84
CA ILE A 195 2.48 3.56 16.60
C ILE A 195 2.03 2.59 15.49
N LEU A 196 2.97 2.12 14.66
CA LEU A 196 2.71 1.32 13.48
C LEU A 196 2.76 -0.21 13.74
N ARG A 197 2.24 -0.71 14.87
CA ARG A 197 2.24 -2.16 15.13
C ARG A 197 1.25 -2.92 14.23
N PRO A 198 1.64 -4.05 13.59
CA PRO A 198 0.94 -4.63 12.45
C PRO A 198 -0.15 -5.66 12.78
N ALA A 199 -0.52 -5.82 14.05
CA ALA A 199 -1.57 -6.76 14.43
C ALA A 199 -2.94 -6.14 14.08
N ALA A 200 -3.30 -6.28 12.81
CA ALA A 200 -4.42 -5.62 12.16
C ALA A 200 -4.31 -4.09 12.21
N PHE A 201 -3.86 -3.49 11.11
CA PHE A 201 -4.46 -2.22 10.71
C PHE A 201 -5.76 -2.61 10.02
N PRO A 202 -6.93 -2.54 10.67
CA PRO A 202 -8.13 -2.45 9.87
C PRO A 202 -8.00 -1.13 9.10
N THR A 203 -8.67 -1.03 7.97
CA THR A 203 -8.71 0.17 7.12
C THR A 203 -9.10 1.46 7.89
N ASN A 204 -9.51 1.33 9.16
CA ASN A 204 -9.84 2.36 10.14
C ASN A 204 -8.68 2.94 10.97
N ALA A 205 -7.49 2.34 11.02
CA ALA A 205 -6.43 2.86 11.90
C ALA A 205 -5.91 4.24 11.49
N PHE A 206 -6.13 4.61 10.23
CA PHE A 206 -5.87 5.94 9.69
C PHE A 206 -7.12 6.83 9.63
N GLN A 207 -8.30 6.36 10.08
CA GLN A 207 -9.49 7.21 10.24
C GLN A 207 -9.24 8.26 11.34
N HIS A 208 -8.51 7.91 12.40
CA HIS A 208 -8.18 8.84 13.48
C HIS A 208 -7.09 9.88 13.13
N LEU A 209 -6.49 9.83 11.94
CA LEU A 209 -5.62 10.91 11.49
C LEU A 209 -6.38 12.21 11.19
N ASP A 210 -7.70 12.13 10.96
CA ASP A 210 -8.59 13.29 10.84
C ASP A 210 -9.11 13.79 12.21
N GLU A 211 -8.82 13.09 13.33
CA GLU A 211 -9.30 13.47 14.68
C GLU A 211 -8.27 14.23 15.53
N SER A 212 -7.13 14.63 14.96
CA SER A 212 -6.36 15.71 15.57
C SER A 212 -6.95 17.04 15.10
N PRO A 213 -7.60 17.82 16.00
CA PRO A 213 -8.20 19.07 15.61
C PRO A 213 -7.12 20.01 15.07
N LEU A 214 -7.49 20.76 14.04
CA LEU A 214 -7.02 22.14 13.88
C LEU A 214 -6.98 22.81 15.26
N ALA A 215 -5.78 23.09 15.75
CA ALA A 215 -5.51 24.08 16.80
C ALA A 215 -4.08 24.56 16.57
N THR A 216 -3.87 25.55 15.70
CA THR A 216 -3.86 27.01 15.97
C THR A 216 -2.74 27.46 16.90
N SER A 217 -1.92 28.37 16.33
CA SER A 217 -0.82 29.17 16.87
C SER A 217 0.58 28.55 16.90
#